data_AF-T2IK32-F1
#
_entry.id   AF-T2IK32-F1
#
_cell.length_a   1.000
_cell.length_b   1.000
_cell.length_c   1.000
_cell.angle_alpha   90.00
_cell.angle_beta   90.00
_cell.angle_gamma   90.00
#
_symmetry.space_group_name_H-M   'P 1'
#
loop_
_entity.id
_entity.type
_entity.pdbx_description
1 polymer ?
#
loop_
_entity_poly.entity_id
_entity_poly.type
_entity_poly.pdbx_seq_one_letter_code
_entity_poly.pdbx_strand_id
1 'polypeptide(L)'
;MNYLTRICLGISFALIPLIPRPVLSAETLYFIYGPLKFPLSVESLEIYAEEGRITKEFAFFASQFDEKNLTELRETLRKRHKINGVKFSRLLKTPLMEDLLKSMGEIFSTHPNHNGFYAIRGALISAAINQPEEGWTAIDIMKAFPTEGISIDTELATKMMQNSQF
;
A
#
# COMPACT_ATOMS: atom_id res chain seq x y z
N MET A 1 -15.59 -62.46 28.52
CA MET A 1 -16.28 -62.08 27.28
C MET A 1 -15.94 -60.61 27.03
N ASN A 2 -14.86 -60.39 26.27
CA ASN A 2 -14.20 -59.11 26.05
C ASN A 2 -14.84 -58.43 24.84
N TYR A 3 -15.54 -57.30 24.93
CA TYR A 3 -15.81 -56.41 23.76
C TYR A 3 -16.24 -54.96 24.12
N LEU A 4 -15.74 -54.36 25.20
CA LEU A 4 -16.01 -52.93 25.49
C LEU A 4 -14.75 -52.08 25.68
N THR A 5 -13.63 -52.54 25.14
CA THR A 5 -12.33 -51.84 25.16
C THR A 5 -12.02 -51.18 23.81
N ARG A 6 -12.98 -50.49 23.16
CA ARG A 6 -12.74 -49.82 21.86
C ARG A 6 -13.62 -48.60 21.59
N ILE A 7 -13.52 -47.54 22.40
CA ILE A 7 -13.87 -46.18 21.96
C ILE A 7 -12.85 -45.20 22.56
N CYS A 8 -11.63 -45.21 22.02
CA CYS A 8 -10.57 -44.25 22.36
C CYS A 8 -9.79 -43.76 21.13
N LEU A 9 -10.34 -43.88 19.93
CA LEU A 9 -9.66 -43.48 18.69
C LEU A 9 -10.58 -42.60 17.86
N GLY A 10 -10.44 -41.28 18.03
CA GLY A 10 -11.19 -40.33 17.21
C GLY A 10 -11.10 -38.86 17.60
N ILE A 11 -10.11 -38.43 18.40
CA ILE A 11 -9.83 -36.99 18.59
C ILE A 11 -8.32 -36.79 18.54
N SER A 12 -7.73 -37.05 17.38
CA SER A 12 -6.43 -36.43 17.06
C SER A 12 -6.76 -35.19 16.23
N PHE A 13 -7.20 -34.15 16.95
CA PHE A 13 -7.30 -32.79 16.41
C PHE A 13 -5.86 -32.38 16.10
N ALA A 14 -5.47 -32.48 14.83
CA ALA A 14 -4.22 -31.94 14.36
C ALA A 14 -4.27 -30.42 14.62
N LEU A 15 -3.66 -29.99 15.73
CA LEU A 15 -3.28 -28.61 15.96
C LEU A 15 -2.27 -28.27 14.86
N ILE A 16 -2.76 -27.87 13.70
CA ILE A 16 -1.94 -27.20 12.70
C ILE A 16 -1.52 -25.90 13.38
N PRO A 17 -0.23 -25.68 13.69
CA PRO A 17 0.19 -24.40 14.23
C PRO A 17 -0.23 -23.33 13.24
N LEU A 18 -1.00 -22.36 13.72
CA LEU A 18 -1.37 -21.18 12.96
C LEU A 18 -0.09 -20.35 12.80
N ILE A 19 0.73 -20.67 11.80
CA ILE A 19 1.94 -19.91 11.51
C ILE A 19 1.45 -18.52 11.09
N PRO A 20 1.74 -17.45 11.86
CA PRO A 20 1.38 -16.10 11.44
C PRO A 20 2.08 -15.86 10.11
N ARG A 21 1.29 -15.67 9.05
CA ARG A 21 1.86 -15.28 7.76
C ARG A 21 2.47 -13.90 7.97
N PRO A 22 3.73 -13.66 7.56
CA PRO A 22 4.26 -12.31 7.56
C PRO A 22 3.29 -11.44 6.77
N VAL A 23 2.83 -10.35 7.41
CA VAL A 23 2.05 -9.34 6.71
C VAL A 23 3.03 -8.70 5.74
N LEU A 24 2.82 -8.93 4.44
CA LEU A 24 3.56 -8.24 3.40
C LEU A 24 3.22 -6.75 3.53
N SER A 25 4.25 -5.93 3.69
CA SER A 25 4.17 -4.48 3.81
C SER A 25 5.23 -3.88 2.90
N ALA A 26 4.88 -2.86 2.11
CA ALA A 26 5.92 -2.20 1.34
C ALA A 26 6.79 -1.36 2.27
N GLU A 27 8.08 -1.62 2.18
CA GLU A 27 9.13 -0.90 2.88
C GLU A 27 9.80 0.11 1.95
N THR A 28 9.76 -0.13 0.63
CA THR A 28 10.45 0.69 -0.37
C THR A 28 9.56 1.09 -1.54
N LEU A 29 9.58 2.36 -1.91
CA LEU A 29 9.09 2.89 -3.18
C LEU A 29 10.23 2.87 -4.20
N TYR A 30 9.96 2.35 -5.38
CA TYR A 30 10.92 2.29 -6.47
C TYR A 30 10.45 3.16 -7.62
N PHE A 31 11.03 4.36 -7.73
CA PHE A 31 10.78 5.28 -8.81
C PHE A 31 11.55 4.84 -10.05
N ILE A 32 10.83 4.48 -11.11
CA ILE A 32 11.39 3.95 -12.35
C ILE A 32 11.38 5.08 -13.39
N TYR A 33 12.56 5.39 -13.93
CA TYR A 33 12.74 6.39 -14.99
C TYR A 33 13.66 5.81 -16.06
N GLY A 34 13.10 5.39 -17.19
CA GLY A 34 13.79 4.57 -18.18
C GLY A 34 14.46 3.33 -17.54
N PRO A 35 15.78 3.12 -17.70
CA PRO A 35 16.50 2.00 -17.10
C PRO A 35 16.89 2.23 -15.63
N LEU A 36 16.66 3.41 -15.08
CA LEU A 36 17.07 3.78 -13.72
C LEU A 36 15.98 3.44 -12.71
N LYS A 37 16.42 3.01 -11.52
CA LYS A 37 15.56 2.66 -10.39
C LYS A 37 16.05 3.38 -9.14
N PHE A 38 15.27 4.32 -8.64
CA PHE A 38 15.59 5.09 -7.44
C PHE A 38 14.76 4.59 -6.25
N PRO A 39 15.39 3.97 -5.23
CA PRO A 39 14.68 3.55 -4.03
C PRO A 39 14.42 4.75 -3.10
N LEU A 40 13.28 4.71 -2.42
CA LEU A 40 12.93 5.57 -1.29
C LEU A 40 12.15 4.75 -0.26
N SER A 41 12.66 4.62 0.95
CA SER A 41 11.94 3.93 2.02
C SER A 41 10.63 4.64 2.39
N VAL A 42 9.61 3.85 2.70
CA VAL A 42 8.35 4.35 3.28
C VAL A 42 8.61 5.01 4.63
N GLU A 43 9.58 4.50 5.40
CA GLU A 43 10.04 5.09 6.66
C GLU A 43 10.58 6.51 6.47
N SER A 44 11.36 6.78 5.41
CA SER A 44 11.82 8.14 5.11
C SER A 44 10.66 9.11 4.90
N LEU A 45 9.56 8.68 4.27
CA LEU A 45 8.35 9.49 4.12
C LEU A 45 7.57 9.64 5.44
N GLU A 46 7.55 8.62 6.28
CA GLU A 46 6.94 8.67 7.62
C GLU A 46 7.66 9.65 8.53
N ILE A 47 8.99 9.59 8.59
CA ILE A 47 9.84 10.56 9.29
C ILE A 47 9.53 11.98 8.81
N TYR A 48 9.42 12.18 7.50
CA TYR A 48 9.08 13.49 6.95
C TYR A 48 7.67 13.94 7.35
N ALA A 49 6.68 13.04 7.29
CA ALA A 49 5.32 13.33 7.71
C ALA A 49 5.26 13.76 9.19
N GLU A 50 5.85 12.98 10.08
CA GLU A 50 5.77 13.19 11.53
C GLU A 50 6.67 14.34 11.98
N GLU A 51 7.95 14.29 11.66
CA GLU A 51 8.96 15.21 12.19
C GLU A 51 9.18 16.43 11.28
N GLY A 52 8.90 16.31 9.98
CA GLY A 52 9.28 17.32 8.97
C GLY A 52 10.75 17.23 8.57
N ARG A 53 11.46 16.22 9.05
CA ARG A 53 12.88 16.01 8.79
C ARG A 53 13.08 15.37 7.42
N ILE A 54 13.93 15.98 6.60
CA ILE A 54 14.35 15.40 5.32
C ILE A 54 15.51 14.45 5.59
N THR A 55 15.29 13.15 5.38
CA THR A 55 16.36 12.14 5.51
C THR A 55 17.36 12.27 4.36
N LYS A 56 18.55 11.66 4.49
CA LYS A 56 19.55 11.64 3.41
C LYS A 56 19.01 10.99 2.14
N GLU A 57 18.20 9.94 2.29
CA GLU A 57 17.56 9.25 1.17
C GLU A 57 16.48 10.13 0.52
N PHE A 58 15.64 10.79 1.33
CA PHE A 58 14.58 11.66 0.82
C PHE A 58 15.10 12.97 0.23
N ALA A 59 16.30 13.43 0.60
CA ALA A 59 16.87 14.71 0.15
C ALA A 59 16.92 14.86 -1.38
N PHE A 60 17.26 13.80 -2.11
CA PHE A 60 17.26 13.83 -3.57
C PHE A 60 15.87 14.14 -4.13
N PHE A 61 14.84 13.42 -3.66
CA PHE A 61 13.46 13.63 -4.08
C PHE A 61 12.92 14.98 -3.63
N ALA A 62 13.19 15.37 -2.38
CA ALA A 62 12.70 16.62 -1.82
C ALA A 62 13.22 17.85 -2.59
N SER A 63 14.48 17.80 -3.06
CA SER A 63 15.08 18.88 -3.86
C SER A 63 14.41 19.14 -5.21
N GLN A 64 13.53 18.23 -5.68
CA GLN A 64 12.77 18.40 -6.93
C GLN A 64 11.50 19.24 -6.75
N PHE A 65 11.12 19.54 -5.50
CA PHE A 65 9.91 20.28 -5.16
C PHE A 65 10.27 21.66 -4.58
N ASP A 66 9.40 22.65 -4.81
CA ASP A 66 9.45 23.90 -4.05
C ASP A 66 8.92 23.70 -2.61
N GLU A 67 9.16 24.68 -1.75
CA GLU A 67 8.76 24.61 -0.33
C GLU A 67 7.23 24.41 -0.16
N LYS A 68 6.44 25.01 -1.06
CA LYS A 68 4.99 24.87 -1.05
C LYS A 68 4.57 23.43 -1.32
N ASN A 69 5.06 22.82 -2.40
CA ASN A 69 4.73 21.45 -2.77
C ASN A 69 5.26 20.44 -1.74
N LEU A 70 6.42 20.70 -1.13
CA LEU A 70 6.91 19.89 -0.01
C LEU A 70 5.98 19.96 1.20
N THR A 71 5.46 21.14 1.52
CA THR A 71 4.51 21.32 2.62
C THR A 71 3.19 20.59 2.31
N GLU A 72 2.67 20.74 1.09
CA GLU A 72 1.46 20.03 0.66
C GLU A 72 1.63 18.51 0.68
N LEU A 73 2.80 18.00 0.30
CA LEU A 73 3.15 16.59 0.42
C LEU A 73 3.09 16.14 1.88
N ARG A 74 3.71 16.90 2.80
CA ARG A 74 3.71 16.57 4.23
C ARG A 74 2.28 16.51 4.78
N GLU A 75 1.46 17.51 4.48
CA GLU A 75 0.07 17.55 4.91
C GLU A 75 -0.74 16.40 4.33
N THR A 76 -0.50 16.03 3.07
CA THR A 76 -1.13 14.87 2.43
C THR A 76 -0.75 13.55 3.11
N LEU A 77 0.53 13.35 3.43
CA LEU A 77 1.01 12.16 4.12
C LEU A 77 0.42 12.02 5.53
N ARG A 78 0.16 13.13 6.22
CA ARG A 78 -0.44 13.16 7.57
C ARG A 78 -1.96 13.10 7.57
N LYS A 79 -2.60 13.34 6.42
CA LYS A 79 -4.05 13.46 6.32
C LYS A 79 -4.71 12.12 6.70
N ARG A 80 -5.48 12.16 7.78
CA ARG A 80 -6.25 11.01 8.26
C ARG A 80 -7.61 10.94 7.57
N HIS A 81 -7.97 9.73 7.16
CA HIS A 81 -9.25 9.40 6.56
C HIS A 81 -9.95 8.34 7.40
N LYS A 82 -11.24 8.57 7.70
CA LYS A 82 -12.09 7.57 8.34
C LYS A 82 -13.13 7.10 7.36
N ILE A 83 -13.19 5.80 7.12
CA ILE A 83 -14.23 5.21 6.29
C ILE A 83 -14.63 3.84 6.81
N ASN A 84 -15.88 3.44 6.60
CA ASN A 84 -16.26 2.06 6.89
C ASN A 84 -15.64 1.13 5.83
N GLY A 85 -14.75 0.23 6.24
CA GLY A 85 -14.01 -0.65 5.32
C GLY A 85 -14.90 -1.50 4.41
N VAL A 86 -16.07 -1.97 4.90
CA VAL A 86 -17.03 -2.73 4.08
C VAL A 86 -17.66 -1.85 3.00
N LYS A 87 -18.12 -0.65 3.37
CA LYS A 87 -18.66 0.31 2.39
C LYS A 87 -17.60 0.72 1.37
N PHE A 88 -16.36 0.95 1.82
CA PHE A 88 -15.26 1.29 0.93
C PHE A 88 -14.93 0.17 -0.05
N SER A 89 -14.87 -1.08 0.43
CA SER A 89 -14.66 -2.25 -0.44
C SER A 89 -15.73 -2.38 -1.54
N ARG A 90 -16.98 -2.02 -1.23
CA ARG A 90 -18.07 -1.97 -2.22
C ARG A 90 -17.90 -0.80 -3.20
N LEU A 91 -17.48 0.38 -2.71
CA LEU A 91 -17.20 1.53 -3.56
C LEU A 91 -16.11 1.22 -4.60
N LEU A 92 -15.00 0.60 -4.16
CA LEU A 92 -13.87 0.22 -5.02
C LEU A 92 -14.20 -0.90 -6.04
N LYS A 93 -15.40 -1.48 -5.97
CA LYS A 93 -15.95 -2.45 -6.94
C LYS A 93 -16.87 -1.81 -7.98
N THR A 94 -17.18 -0.52 -7.84
CA THR A 94 -18.01 0.17 -8.84
C THR A 94 -17.22 0.37 -10.13
N PRO A 95 -17.84 0.36 -11.32
CA PRO A 95 -17.13 0.52 -12.60
C PRO A 95 -16.24 1.76 -12.64
N LEU A 96 -16.75 2.90 -12.14
CA LEU A 96 -15.98 4.16 -12.06
C LEU A 96 -14.68 3.99 -11.26
N MET A 97 -14.75 3.36 -10.08
CA MET A 97 -13.56 3.15 -9.28
C MET A 97 -12.67 2.05 -9.83
N GLU A 98 -13.23 1.02 -10.46
CA GLU A 98 -12.41 0.00 -11.11
C GLU A 98 -11.57 0.59 -12.24
N ASP A 99 -12.14 1.46 -13.06
CA ASP A 99 -11.42 2.12 -14.14
C ASP A 99 -10.35 3.08 -13.59
N LEU A 100 -10.67 3.86 -12.55
CA LEU A 100 -9.67 4.70 -11.88
C LEU A 100 -8.51 3.86 -11.31
N LEU A 101 -8.81 2.76 -10.62
CA LEU A 101 -7.78 1.88 -10.06
C LEU A 101 -6.95 1.18 -11.14
N LYS A 102 -7.52 0.86 -12.31
CA LYS A 102 -6.75 0.33 -13.45
C LYS A 102 -5.81 1.38 -13.99
N SER A 103 -6.27 2.63 -14.16
CA SER A 103 -5.41 3.73 -14.59
C SER A 103 -4.29 4.01 -13.59
N MET A 104 -4.59 4.01 -12.28
CA MET A 104 -3.56 4.10 -11.24
C MET A 104 -2.61 2.90 -11.29
N GLY A 105 -3.12 1.71 -11.59
CA GLY A 105 -2.36 0.48 -11.72
C GLY A 105 -1.31 0.49 -12.83
N GLU A 106 -1.48 1.31 -13.86
CA GLU A 106 -0.43 1.51 -14.87
C GLU A 106 0.79 2.25 -14.29
N ILE A 107 0.58 3.12 -13.29
CA ILE A 107 1.65 3.88 -12.63
C ILE A 107 2.23 3.10 -11.44
N PHE A 108 1.36 2.60 -10.57
CA PHE A 108 1.73 1.93 -9.31
C PHE A 108 1.52 0.44 -9.43
N SER A 109 2.58 -0.34 -9.22
CA SER A 109 2.55 -1.78 -9.42
C SER A 109 3.44 -2.54 -8.44
N THR A 110 3.30 -3.86 -8.42
CA THR A 110 4.18 -4.73 -7.63
C THR A 110 5.54 -4.94 -8.30
N HIS A 111 5.57 -4.83 -9.65
CA HIS A 111 6.75 -5.00 -10.47
C HIS A 111 6.63 -4.12 -11.73
N PRO A 112 7.75 -3.66 -12.31
CA PRO A 112 7.74 -2.91 -13.56
C PRO A 112 6.96 -3.63 -14.67
N ASN A 113 6.27 -2.89 -15.54
CA ASN A 113 5.49 -3.39 -16.67
C ASN A 113 4.27 -4.28 -16.33
N HIS A 114 3.84 -4.30 -15.07
CA HIS A 114 2.59 -4.92 -14.65
C HIS A 114 1.59 -3.87 -14.18
N ASN A 115 0.29 -4.10 -14.44
CA ASN A 115 -0.75 -3.26 -13.88
C ASN A 115 -1.03 -3.65 -12.40
N GLY A 116 -0.87 -2.70 -11.48
CA GLY A 116 -1.07 -2.89 -10.05
C GLY A 116 -2.50 -2.80 -9.52
N PHE A 117 -3.52 -2.80 -10.38
CA PHE A 117 -4.94 -2.68 -10.01
C PHE A 117 -5.33 -3.47 -8.75
N TYR A 118 -5.03 -4.78 -8.73
CA TYR A 118 -5.36 -5.64 -7.59
C TYR A 118 -4.55 -5.31 -6.33
N ALA A 119 -3.29 -4.90 -6.50
CA ALA A 119 -2.41 -4.54 -5.40
C ALA A 119 -2.87 -3.25 -4.73
N ILE A 120 -3.17 -2.21 -5.52
CA ILE A 120 -3.72 -0.94 -5.01
C ILE A 120 -5.06 -1.18 -4.32
N ARG A 121 -5.96 -1.94 -4.95
CA ARG A 121 -7.28 -2.23 -4.37
C ARG A 121 -7.16 -3.01 -3.05
N GLY A 122 -6.27 -4.00 -3.00
CA GLY A 122 -5.99 -4.77 -1.79
C GLY A 122 -5.46 -3.89 -0.67
N ALA A 123 -4.48 -3.04 -0.99
CA ALA A 123 -3.87 -2.10 -0.04
C ALA A 123 -4.89 -1.12 0.54
N LEU A 124 -5.71 -0.50 -0.31
CA LEU A 124 -6.77 0.43 0.10
C LEU A 124 -7.81 -0.23 1.01
N ILE A 125 -8.26 -1.44 0.66
CA ILE A 125 -9.23 -2.19 1.47
C ILE A 125 -8.59 -2.57 2.82
N SER A 126 -7.35 -3.05 2.80
CA SER A 126 -6.63 -3.45 4.01
C SER A 126 -6.41 -2.26 4.95
N ALA A 127 -5.95 -1.13 4.43
CA ALA A 127 -5.77 0.11 5.21
C ALA A 127 -7.10 0.57 5.83
N ALA A 128 -8.21 0.54 5.09
CA ALA A 128 -9.52 0.95 5.60
C ALA A 128 -10.14 -0.03 6.61
N ILE A 129 -9.92 -1.34 6.46
CA ILE A 129 -10.43 -2.35 7.39
C ILE A 129 -9.63 -2.34 8.69
N ASN A 130 -8.30 -2.19 8.61
CA ASN A 130 -7.40 -2.22 9.75
C ASN A 130 -7.10 -0.82 10.31
N GLN A 131 -7.82 0.22 9.87
CA GLN A 131 -7.57 1.59 10.29
C GLN A 131 -7.70 1.73 11.82
N PRO A 132 -6.83 2.52 12.48
CA PRO A 132 -7.00 2.89 13.88
C PRO A 132 -8.20 3.83 14.06
N GLU A 133 -8.56 4.13 15.30
CA GLU A 133 -9.69 5.02 15.60
C GLU A 133 -9.52 6.41 14.98
N GLU A 134 -8.29 6.95 14.91
CA GLU A 134 -8.00 8.22 14.24
C GLU A 134 -8.12 8.16 12.70
N GLY A 135 -8.12 6.97 12.09
CA GLY A 135 -8.20 6.77 10.64
C GLY A 135 -6.85 6.42 9.99
N TRP A 136 -6.89 6.12 8.70
CA TRP A 136 -5.72 5.73 7.89
C TRP A 136 -5.18 6.92 7.08
N THR A 137 -3.93 6.81 6.65
CA THR A 137 -3.17 7.78 5.84
C THR A 137 -2.69 7.14 4.54
N ALA A 138 -2.08 7.94 3.67
CA ALA A 138 -1.36 7.41 2.51
C ALA A 138 -0.23 6.44 2.90
N ILE A 139 0.43 6.67 4.04
CA ILE A 139 1.48 5.78 4.57
C ILE A 139 0.93 4.39 4.90
N ASP A 140 -0.27 4.35 5.50
CA ASP A 140 -0.93 3.07 5.80
C ASP A 140 -1.29 2.28 4.54
N ILE A 141 -1.60 2.94 3.42
CA ILE A 141 -1.78 2.27 2.12
C ILE A 141 -0.47 1.67 1.64
N MET A 142 0.62 2.44 1.70
CA MET A 142 1.93 1.97 1.26
C MET A 142 2.33 0.73 2.06
N LYS A 143 2.20 0.79 3.40
CA LYS A 143 2.42 -0.35 4.28
C LYS A 143 1.46 -1.52 4.05
N ALA A 144 0.28 -1.30 3.50
CA ALA A 144 -0.68 -2.35 3.19
C ALA A 144 -0.49 -2.98 1.79
N PHE A 145 0.47 -2.49 1.00
CA PHE A 145 0.73 -2.99 -0.34
C PHE A 145 1.26 -4.44 -0.30
N PRO A 146 0.80 -5.35 -1.19
CA PRO A 146 1.02 -6.79 -1.02
C PRO A 146 2.42 -7.29 -1.44
N THR A 147 3.43 -6.41 -1.41
CA THR A 147 4.83 -6.71 -1.75
C THR A 147 5.76 -5.82 -0.93
N GLU A 148 7.02 -6.23 -0.79
CA GLU A 148 8.07 -5.47 -0.06
C GLU A 148 8.36 -4.09 -0.67
N GLY A 149 7.98 -3.87 -1.92
CA GLY A 149 8.06 -2.55 -2.53
C GLY A 149 6.97 -2.25 -3.54
N ILE A 150 6.87 -0.97 -3.88
CA ILE A 150 5.94 -0.42 -4.88
C ILE A 150 6.76 0.11 -6.04
N SER A 151 6.52 -0.40 -7.24
CA SER A 151 7.06 0.16 -8.47
C SER A 151 6.22 1.36 -8.90
N ILE A 152 6.88 2.47 -9.23
CA ILE A 152 6.25 3.72 -9.66
C ILE A 152 6.83 4.13 -11.01
N ASP A 153 6.03 4.07 -12.07
CA ASP A 153 6.43 4.57 -13.39
C ASP A 153 6.32 6.10 -13.43
N THR A 154 7.47 6.77 -13.36
CA THR A 154 7.53 8.23 -13.25
C THR A 154 7.32 8.95 -14.59
N GLU A 155 7.71 8.32 -15.70
CA GLU A 155 7.49 8.86 -17.04
C GLU A 155 5.99 8.86 -17.35
N LEU A 156 5.32 7.73 -17.08
CA LEU A 156 3.89 7.61 -17.26
C LEU A 156 3.11 8.52 -16.33
N ALA A 157 3.49 8.60 -15.05
CA ALA A 157 2.86 9.51 -14.09
C ALA A 157 2.91 10.96 -14.60
N THR A 158 4.08 11.41 -15.06
CA THR A 158 4.27 12.77 -15.60
C THR A 158 3.43 13.00 -16.85
N LYS A 159 3.41 12.03 -17.78
CA LYS A 159 2.59 12.09 -19.01
C LYS A 159 1.10 12.17 -18.69
N MET A 160 0.62 11.40 -17.72
CA MET A 160 -0.78 11.43 -17.31
C MET A 160 -1.14 12.76 -16.67
N MET A 161 -0.28 13.32 -15.81
CA MET A 161 -0.52 14.63 -15.19
C MET A 161 -0.58 15.77 -16.20
N GLN A 162 0.25 15.73 -17.26
CA GLN A 162 0.22 16.75 -18.32
C GLN A 162 -1.04 16.68 -19.20
N ASN A 163 -1.54 15.46 -19.44
CA ASN A 163 -2.73 15.24 -20.28
C ASN A 163 -4.04 15.36 -19.51
N SER A 164 -3.98 15.22 -18.19
CA SER A 164 -5.10 15.38 -17.26
C SER A 164 -5.35 16.87 -17.00
N GLN A 165 -6.04 17.54 -17.92
CA GLN A 165 -6.66 18.83 -17.60
C GLN A 165 -7.84 18.60 -16.64
N PHE A 166 -7.55 18.68 -15.34
CA PHE A 166 -8.54 19.03 -14.32
C PHE A 166 -8.39 20.50 -13.95
#